data_AF-A0A1Z8URD9-F1
#
_entry.id   AF-A0A1Z8URD9-F1
#
_cell.length_a   1.000
_cell.length_b   1.000
_cell.length_c   1.000
_cell.angle_alpha   90.00
_cell.angle_beta   90.00
_cell.angle_gamma   90.00
#
_symmetry.space_group_name_H-M   'P 1'
#
loop_
_entity.id
_entity.type
_entity.pdbx_description
1 polymer ?
#
loop_
_entity_poly.entity_id
_entity_poly.type
_entity_poly.pdbx_seq_one_letter_code
_entity_poly.pdbx_strand_id
1 'polypeptide(L)' 'MKLFTTNQNKSERVLRFILSVFLIPAPIVYQFDPFSIVQSVVGGILLFNAISGMCVIYRFFGANTCKL' A
#
# COMPACT_ATOMS: atom_id res chain seq x y z
N MET A 1 -16.65 -16.30 -1.87
CA MET A 1 -16.33 -14.86 -1.95
C MET A 1 -15.01 -14.71 -2.68
N LYS A 2 -14.93 -13.94 -3.78
CA LYS A 2 -13.65 -13.75 -4.49
C LYS A 2 -12.68 -13.02 -3.54
N LEU A 3 -11.64 -13.72 -3.10
CA LEU A 3 -10.62 -13.22 -2.17
C LEU A 3 -9.70 -12.18 -2.81
N PHE A 4 -9.64 -12.14 -4.14
CA PHE A 4 -8.78 -11.24 -4.92
C PHE A 4 -9.61 -10.47 -5.95
N THR A 5 -10.54 -9.64 -5.50
CA THR A 5 -11.20 -8.65 -6.36
C THR A 5 -10.36 -7.39 -6.41
N THR A 6 -9.72 -7.15 -7.53
CA THR A 6 -8.99 -5.91 -7.79
C THR A 6 -9.96 -4.73 -7.74
N ASN A 7 -9.66 -3.77 -6.88
CA ASN A 7 -10.53 -2.60 -6.62
C ASN A 7 -9.81 -1.27 -6.91
N GLN A 8 -8.52 -1.36 -7.24
CA GLN A 8 -7.66 -0.24 -7.58
C GLN A 8 -7.29 -0.22 -9.05
N ASN A 9 -7.25 0.99 -9.62
CA ASN A 9 -6.67 1.22 -10.94
C ASN A 9 -5.15 0.98 -10.94
N LYS A 10 -4.58 0.72 -12.13
CA LYS A 10 -3.16 0.47 -12.34
C LYS A 10 -2.28 1.64 -11.85
N SER A 11 -2.68 2.88 -12.10
CA SER A 11 -1.94 4.08 -11.67
C SER A 11 -1.83 4.17 -10.14
N GLU A 12 -2.93 3.87 -9.47
CA GLU A 12 -3.08 3.93 -8.02
C GLU A 12 -2.29 2.81 -7.31
N ARG A 13 -2.19 1.65 -7.98
CA ARG A 13 -1.34 0.52 -7.59
C ARG A 13 0.15 0.86 -7.72
N VAL A 14 0.53 1.51 -8.83
CA VAL A 14 1.91 1.97 -9.08
C VAL A 14 2.33 3.02 -8.07
N LEU A 15 1.48 4.00 -7.75
CA LEU A 15 1.77 5.01 -6.73
C LEU A 15 2.05 4.38 -5.36
N ARG A 16 1.25 3.41 -4.92
CA ARG A 16 1.46 2.71 -3.64
C ARG A 16 2.74 1.87 -3.63
N PHE A 17 3.08 1.27 -4.77
CA PHE A 17 4.35 0.58 -4.93
C PHE A 17 5.53 1.56 -4.79
N ILE A 18 5.50 2.68 -5.50
CA ILE A 18 6.54 3.72 -5.42
C ILE A 18 6.70 4.21 -3.98
N LEU A 19 5.60 4.57 -3.30
CA LEU A 19 5.64 4.97 -1.90
C LEU A 19 6.25 3.89 -0.99
N SER A 20 5.85 2.63 -1.16
CA SER A 20 6.40 1.53 -0.35
C SER A 20 7.92 1.38 -0.51
N VAL A 21 8.45 1.56 -1.72
CA VAL A 21 9.89 1.48 -1.99
C VAL A 21 10.67 2.57 -1.25
N PHE A 22 10.08 3.75 -1.05
CA PHE A 22 10.70 4.83 -0.28
C PHE A 22 10.53 4.67 1.24
N LEU A 23 9.37 4.17 1.70
CA LEU A 23 9.07 4.08 3.13
C LEU A 23 9.71 2.86 3.81
N ILE A 24 9.83 1.72 3.13
CA ILE A 24 10.43 0.49 3.69
C ILE A 24 11.89 0.69 4.15
N PRO A 25 12.78 1.35 3.38
CA PRO A 25 14.16 1.56 3.81
C PRO A 25 14.35 2.69 4.84
N ALA A 26 13.28 3.34 5.31
CA ALA A 26 13.37 4.41 6.30
C ALA A 26 14.21 4.06 7.57
N PRO A 27 14.11 2.86 8.17
CA PRO A 27 14.94 2.48 9.33
C PRO A 27 16.44 2.38 9.02
N ILE A 28 16.80 2.17 7.75
CA ILE A 28 18.20 2.07 7.31
C ILE A 28 18.81 3.48 7.24
N VAL A 29 18.03 4.47 6.78
CA VAL A 29 18.48 5.85 6.58
C VAL A 29 18.40 6.66 7.87
N TYR A 30 17.29 6.54 8.60
CA TYR A 30 16.97 7.32 9.79
C TYR A 30 17.19 6.56 11.10
N GLN A 31 17.95 5.46 11.07
CA GLN A 31 18.19 4.57 12.22
C GLN A 31 16.89 3.94 12.79
N PHE A 32 17.04 3.10 13.81
CA PHE A 32 15.94 2.38 14.47
C PHE A 32 15.11 3.27 15.41
N ASP A 33 14.79 4.48 14.97
CA ASP A 33 13.87 5.35 15.70
C ASP A 33 12.42 4.84 15.57
N PRO A 34 11.57 5.08 16.59
CA PRO A 34 10.17 4.67 16.56
C PRO A 34 9.43 5.18 15.32
N PHE A 35 9.76 6.40 14.87
CA PHE A 35 9.19 7.00 13.68
C PHE A 35 9.56 6.25 12.40
N SER A 36 10.83 5.86 12.26
CA SER A 36 11.34 5.10 11.11
C SER A 36 10.73 3.70 11.04
N ILE A 37 10.52 3.07 12.20
CA ILE A 37 9.84 1.77 12.31
C ILE A 37 8.39 1.88 11.83
N VAL A 38 7.65 2.90 12.30
CA VAL A 38 6.26 3.13 11.86
C VAL A 38 6.19 3.37 10.35
N GLN A 39 7.10 4.17 9.79
CA GLN A 39 7.16 4.36 8.33
C GLN A 39 7.38 3.06 7.57
N SER A 40 8.30 2.21 8.04
CA SER A 40 8.56 0.89 7.46
C SER A 40 7.30 0.01 7.47
N VAL A 41 6.56 -0.02 8.57
CA VAL A 41 5.30 -0.77 8.70
C VAL A 41 4.25 -0.24 7.71
N VAL A 42 4.08 1.09 7.62
CA VAL A 42 3.17 1.71 6.65
C VAL A 42 3.60 1.37 5.21
N GLY A 43 4.90 1.38 4.93
CA GLY A 43 5.47 0.95 3.65
C GLY A 43 5.13 -0.49 3.31
N GLY A 44 5.25 -1.41 4.27
CA GLY A 44 4.86 -2.81 4.09
C GLY A 44 3.37 -3.00 3.80
N ILE A 45 2.49 -2.27 4.50
CA ILE A 45 1.05 -2.27 4.23
C ILE A 45 0.76 -1.74 2.82
N LEU A 46 1.43 -0.67 2.39
CA LEU A 46 1.30 -0.12 1.05
C LEU A 46 1.78 -1.10 -0.02
N LEU A 47 2.88 -1.81 0.22
CA LEU A 47 3.39 -2.86 -0.66
C LEU A 47 2.35 -3.98 -0.83
N PHE A 48 1.76 -4.44 0.26
CA PHE A 48 0.71 -5.47 0.21
C PHE A 48 -0.53 -5.00 -0.58
N ASN A 49 -0.96 -3.75 -0.38
CA ASN A 49 -2.04 -3.16 -1.17
C ASN A 49 -1.66 -3.07 -2.66
N ALA A 50 -0.41 -2.72 -2.97
CA ALA A 50 0.10 -2.65 -4.33
C ALA A 50 0.23 -4.04 -4.97
N ILE A 51 0.53 -5.12 -4.24
CA ILE A 51 0.64 -6.47 -4.82
C ILE A 51 -0.75 -7.10 -5.00
N SER A 52 -1.60 -7.03 -3.98
CA SER A 52 -2.95 -7.62 -4.01
C SER A 52 -3.90 -6.90 -4.97
N GLY A 53 -3.65 -5.61 -5.24
CA GLY A 53 -4.58 -4.77 -6.01
C GLY A 53 -5.92 -4.56 -5.30
N MET A 54 -5.98 -4.90 -4.01
CA MET A 54 -7.14 -4.75 -3.14
C MET A 54 -6.78 -3.82 -2.00
N CYS A 55 -7.42 -2.66 -1.98
CA CYS A 55 -7.40 -1.82 -0.79
C CYS A 55 -8.56 -2.23 0.13
N VAL A 56 -8.24 -2.74 1.32
CA VAL A 56 -9.24 -3.19 2.30
C VAL A 56 -10.19 -2.05 2.66
N ILE A 57 -9.68 -0.82 2.77
CA ILE A 57 -10.47 0.38 3.04
C ILE A 57 -11.47 0.62 1.90
N TYR A 58 -11.03 0.61 0.65
CA TYR A 58 -11.94 0.81 -0.48
C TYR A 58 -13.00 -0.29 -0.56
N ARG A 59 -12.64 -1.54 -0.21
CA ARG A 59 -13.59 -2.65 -0.15
C ARG A 59 -14.62 -2.46 0.97
N PHE A 60 -14.20 -1.95 2.13
CA PHE A 60 -15.08 -1.64 3.25
C PHE A 60 -16.08 -0.53 2.89
N PHE A 61 -15.63 0.50 2.17
CA PHE A 61 -16.47 1.61 1.70
C PHE A 61 -17.20 1.33 0.37
N GLY A 62 -17.01 0.17 -0.25
CA GLY A 62 -17.62 -0.18 -1.55
C GLY A 62 -17.12 0.64 -2.75
N ALA A 63 -16.03 1.40 -2.60
CA ALA A 63 -15.47 2.24 -3.64
C ALA A 63 -14.63 1.41 -4.62
N ASN A 64 -14.75 1.64 -5.94
CA ASN A 64 -13.95 0.96 -6.97
C ASN A 64 -13.38 1.95 -7.98
N THR A 65 -12.06 2.07 -8.05
CA THR A 65 -11.39 2.99 -8.97
C THR A 65 -10.99 2.33 -10.29
N CYS A 66 -11.21 1.02 -10.48
CA CYS A 66 -10.93 0.33 -11.73
C CYS A 66 -11.84 0.74 -12.90
N LYS A 67 -13.01 1.34 -12.62
CA LYS A 67 -13.97 1.79 -13.64
C LYS A 67 -13.87 3.27 -14.00
N LEU A 68 -12.95 4.00 -13.36
CA LEU A 68 -12.62 5.37 -13.73
C LEU A 68 -11.73 5.39 -14.97
#